data_AF-A0A2M9YF35-F1
#
_entry.id   AF-A0A2M9YF35-F1
#
_cell.length_a   1.000
_cell.length_b   1.000
_cell.length_c   1.000
_cell.angle_alpha   90.00
_cell.angle_beta   90.00
_cell.angle_gamma   90.00
#
_symmetry.space_group_name_H-M   'P 1'
#
loop_
_entity.id
_entity.type
_entity.pdbx_description
1 polymer ?
#
loop_
_entity_poly.entity_id
_entity_poly.type
_entity_poly.pdbx_seq_one_letter_code
_entity_poly.pdbx_strand_id
1 'polypeptide(L)'
;MRTNHFTRISVFGSLFCFILFFQSCVTTDIEEINFRQKGKIKFWSAKSKEGSKYLDGLRKLEESNTSYSGEFDIRIQNFFPKKDVFSLAGKIFYDKPTGKMQIELMDKLFGISVSKVFSDGQTIRIKTVSVDKIHEQTMDDIVLSDPSTGKQTVVPFPVIYYLLSNRNAELFKPQWTLVQPNDGIVLVRKPGEEWTYYTAENGIRSVEWDSSGKNVKAVTSVQGEVEFPPKTTITRIVSRTDGADQNRIEIKMKKVSRTDRLNQIVFGF
;
A
#
# COMPACT_ATOMS: atom_id res chain seq x y z
N MET A 1 -43.66 -46.82 29.15
CA MET A 1 -43.25 -45.89 28.07
C MET A 1 -42.22 -44.92 28.64
N ARG A 2 -40.91 -45.20 28.49
CA ARG A 2 -39.82 -44.31 28.92
C ARG A 2 -39.24 -43.67 27.66
N THR A 3 -39.55 -42.41 27.42
CA THR A 3 -39.03 -41.66 26.28
C THR A 3 -37.60 -41.20 26.58
N ASN A 4 -36.66 -41.62 25.73
CA ASN A 4 -35.24 -41.28 25.78
C ASN A 4 -35.01 -39.79 25.45
N HIS A 5 -35.20 -38.92 26.45
CA HIS A 5 -34.97 -37.48 26.32
C HIS A 5 -33.47 -37.13 26.21
N PHE A 6 -32.58 -37.96 26.77
CA PHE A 6 -31.13 -37.73 26.75
C PHE A 6 -30.49 -37.88 25.36
N THR A 7 -30.97 -38.82 24.55
CA THR A 7 -30.43 -39.04 23.20
C THR A 7 -30.82 -37.92 22.23
N ARG A 8 -31.98 -37.28 22.43
CA ARG A 8 -32.40 -36.13 21.62
C ARG A 8 -31.54 -34.89 21.88
N ILE A 9 -31.20 -34.59 23.14
CA ILE A 9 -30.37 -33.43 23.50
C ILE A 9 -28.95 -33.56 22.93
N SER A 10 -28.37 -34.76 22.94
CA SER A 10 -27.06 -35.05 22.36
C SER A 10 -27.03 -34.82 20.84
N VAL A 11 -28.07 -35.24 20.11
CA VAL A 11 -28.15 -35.07 18.65
C VAL A 11 -28.38 -33.60 18.28
N PHE A 12 -29.25 -32.88 19.00
CA PHE A 12 -29.47 -31.44 18.75
C PHE A 12 -28.25 -30.59 19.11
N GLY A 13 -27.54 -30.91 20.20
CA GLY A 13 -26.29 -30.24 20.58
C GLY A 13 -25.15 -30.50 19.58
N SER A 14 -25.03 -31.74 19.08
CA SER A 14 -24.03 -32.08 18.06
C SER A 14 -24.32 -31.42 16.71
N LEU A 15 -25.59 -31.29 16.33
CA LEU A 15 -26.00 -30.61 15.09
C LEU A 15 -25.75 -29.09 15.18
N PHE A 16 -26.01 -28.48 16.35
CA PHE A 16 -25.73 -27.07 16.59
C PHE A 16 -24.22 -26.76 16.56
N CYS A 17 -23.39 -27.62 17.16
CA CYS A 17 -21.93 -27.51 17.04
C CYS A 17 -21.44 -27.69 15.59
N PHE A 18 -22.04 -28.59 14.81
CA PHE A 18 -21.73 -28.74 13.39
C PHE A 18 -22.09 -27.46 12.59
N ILE A 19 -23.26 -26.86 12.84
CA ILE A 19 -23.69 -25.62 12.18
C ILE A 19 -22.78 -24.43 12.57
N LEU A 20 -22.32 -24.38 13.82
CA LEU A 20 -21.35 -23.36 14.27
C LEU A 20 -19.96 -23.54 13.64
N PHE A 21 -19.53 -24.78 13.37
CA PHE A 21 -18.29 -25.05 12.63
C PHE A 21 -18.38 -24.75 11.12
N PHE A 22 -19.60 -24.73 10.56
CA PHE A 22 -19.87 -24.37 9.16
C PHE A 22 -20.19 -22.88 8.94
N GLN A 23 -20.10 -22.04 9.98
CA GLN A 23 -19.93 -20.61 9.78
C GLN A 23 -18.52 -20.39 9.22
N SER A 24 -18.45 -20.57 7.92
CA SER A 24 -17.35 -20.26 7.04
C SER A 24 -16.62 -19.02 7.58
N CYS A 25 -15.32 -19.18 7.81
CA CYS A 25 -14.39 -18.07 7.95
C CYS A 25 -14.36 -17.34 6.60
N VAL A 26 -15.40 -16.55 6.31
CA VAL A 26 -15.47 -15.71 5.13
C VAL A 26 -14.57 -14.52 5.44
N THR A 27 -13.33 -14.58 4.96
CA THR A 27 -12.44 -13.43 4.96
C THR A 27 -13.15 -12.30 4.23
N THR A 28 -13.55 -11.24 4.95
CA THR A 28 -14.23 -10.08 4.37
C THR A 28 -13.40 -9.50 3.24
N ASP A 29 -14.00 -9.15 2.11
CA ASP A 29 -13.28 -8.53 0.99
C ASP A 29 -12.61 -7.21 1.43
N ILE A 30 -11.48 -6.88 0.80
CA ILE A 30 -10.85 -5.57 0.99
C ILE A 30 -11.75 -4.51 0.35
N GLU A 31 -12.00 -3.43 1.10
CA GLU A 31 -12.84 -2.31 0.65
C GLU A 31 -12.41 -1.80 -0.73
N GLU A 32 -13.40 -1.54 -1.58
CA GLU A 32 -13.16 -0.95 -2.89
C GLU A 32 -13.00 0.56 -2.78
N ILE A 33 -11.85 1.06 -3.22
CA ILE A 33 -11.64 2.50 -3.41
C ILE A 33 -11.76 2.86 -4.88
N ASN A 34 -12.32 4.04 -5.15
CA ASN A 34 -12.58 4.52 -6.49
C ASN A 34 -11.57 5.58 -6.93
N PHE A 35 -11.27 5.60 -8.22
CA PHE A 35 -10.59 6.74 -8.85
C PHE A 35 -11.51 7.96 -8.80
N ARG A 36 -10.96 9.11 -8.41
CA ARG A 36 -11.70 10.36 -8.39
C ARG A 36 -11.96 10.84 -9.80
N GLN A 37 -13.20 11.20 -10.07
CA GLN A 37 -13.57 11.84 -11.32
C GLN A 37 -12.98 13.25 -11.35
N LYS A 38 -12.07 13.48 -12.30
CA LYS A 38 -11.53 14.81 -12.57
C LYS A 38 -12.48 15.50 -13.55
N GLY A 39 -13.34 16.38 -13.04
CA GLY A 39 -14.17 17.24 -13.89
C GLY A 39 -13.31 18.24 -14.69
N LYS A 40 -13.92 19.31 -15.20
CA LYS A 40 -13.18 20.42 -15.81
C LYS A 40 -12.49 21.26 -14.72
N ILE A 41 -11.36 20.77 -14.22
CA ILE A 41 -10.55 21.44 -13.21
C ILE A 41 -9.50 22.31 -13.90
N LYS A 42 -9.38 23.57 -13.50
CA LYS A 42 -8.31 24.46 -13.96
C LYS A 42 -7.08 24.24 -13.10
N PHE A 43 -5.93 24.02 -13.74
CA PHE A 43 -4.66 23.86 -13.06
C PHE A 43 -3.75 25.06 -13.26
N TRP A 44 -2.92 25.32 -12.25
CA TRP A 44 -1.82 26.28 -12.29
C TRP A 44 -0.50 25.54 -12.52
N SER A 45 0.45 26.20 -13.19
CA SER A 45 1.81 25.67 -13.28
C SER A 45 2.48 25.71 -11.90
N ALA A 46 3.28 24.70 -11.58
CA ALA A 46 4.15 24.72 -10.40
C ALA A 46 5.13 25.92 -10.38
N LYS A 47 5.42 26.53 -11.53
CA LYS A 47 6.26 27.73 -11.64
C LYS A 47 5.51 29.04 -11.32
N SER A 48 4.18 29.02 -11.20
CA SER A 48 3.43 30.21 -10.81
C SER A 48 3.65 30.54 -9.34
N LYS A 49 3.36 31.79 -8.93
CA LYS A 49 3.47 32.22 -7.54
C LYS A 49 2.60 31.36 -6.61
N GLU A 50 1.36 31.11 -7.03
CA GLU A 50 0.38 30.30 -6.31
C GLU A 50 0.84 28.84 -6.25
N GLY A 51 1.34 28.31 -7.37
CA GLY A 51 1.77 26.93 -7.44
C GLY A 51 3.02 26.64 -6.61
N SER A 52 4.02 27.53 -6.67
CA SER A 52 5.21 27.42 -5.81
C SER A 52 4.84 27.51 -4.34
N LYS A 53 4.01 28.50 -3.95
CA LYS A 53 3.58 28.66 -2.55
C LYS A 53 2.89 27.41 -2.02
N TYR A 54 2.04 26.79 -2.83
CA TYR A 54 1.32 25.58 -2.47
C TYR A 54 2.27 24.38 -2.32
N LEU A 55 3.17 24.15 -3.28
CA LEU A 55 4.16 23.07 -3.21
C LEU A 55 5.15 23.25 -2.05
N ASP A 56 5.53 24.48 -1.73
CA ASP A 56 6.37 24.78 -0.56
C ASP A 56 5.64 24.48 0.75
N GLY A 57 4.32 24.69 0.81
CA GLY A 57 3.48 24.26 1.92
C GLY A 57 3.51 22.74 2.11
N LEU A 58 3.37 21.98 1.03
CA LEU A 58 3.46 20.52 1.07
C LEU A 58 4.86 20.05 1.51
N ARG A 59 5.93 20.69 1.01
CA ARG A 59 7.31 20.38 1.44
C ARG A 59 7.49 20.58 2.94
N LYS A 60 6.96 21.67 3.50
CA LYS A 60 7.01 21.93 4.96
C LYS A 60 6.25 20.88 5.77
N LEU A 61 5.12 20.39 5.27
CA LEU A 61 4.42 19.28 5.90
C LEU A 61 5.29 18.01 5.91
N GLU A 62 5.94 17.67 4.80
CA GLU A 62 6.88 16.54 4.75
C GLU A 62 8.08 16.72 5.71
N GLU A 63 8.59 17.95 5.84
CA GLU A 63 9.67 18.31 6.77
C GLU A 63 9.28 18.14 8.25
N SER A 64 8.00 18.10 8.60
CA SER A 64 7.52 17.81 9.95
C SER A 64 7.42 16.32 10.32
N ASN A 65 7.49 15.42 9.33
CA ASN A 65 7.45 13.98 9.57
C ASN A 65 8.68 13.49 10.35
N THR A 66 8.61 12.29 10.91
CA THR A 66 9.73 11.65 11.63
C THR A 66 10.19 10.39 10.90
N SER A 67 11.31 9.80 11.33
CA SER A 67 11.52 8.37 11.07
C SER A 67 10.49 7.55 11.87
N TYR A 68 10.25 6.31 11.46
CA TYR A 68 9.41 5.41 12.23
C TYR A 68 9.80 3.94 12.07
N SER A 69 9.42 3.15 13.06
CA SER A 69 9.33 1.70 12.96
C SER A 69 7.94 1.24 13.33
N GLY A 70 7.49 0.12 12.78
CA GLY A 70 6.18 -0.39 13.11
C GLY A 70 5.95 -1.83 12.72
N GLU A 71 4.92 -2.41 13.32
CA GLU A 71 4.34 -3.70 12.96
C GLU A 71 3.05 -3.45 12.19
N PHE A 72 2.79 -4.24 11.15
CA PHE A 72 1.59 -4.12 10.33
C PHE A 72 1.03 -5.49 9.95
N ASP A 73 -0.25 -5.51 9.58
CA ASP A 73 -0.82 -6.58 8.76
C ASP A 73 -0.93 -6.09 7.32
N ILE A 74 -0.59 -6.95 6.37
CA ILE A 74 -0.90 -6.75 4.95
C ILE A 74 -1.87 -7.82 4.49
N ARG A 75 -2.87 -7.40 3.74
CA ARG A 75 -3.82 -8.29 3.07
C ARG A 75 -3.76 -7.99 1.58
N ILE A 76 -3.60 -9.03 0.77
CA ILE A 76 -3.55 -8.91 -0.68
C ILE A 76 -4.67 -9.78 -1.23
N GLN A 77 -5.53 -9.14 -2.00
CA GLN A 77 -6.64 -9.75 -2.69
C GLN A 77 -6.36 -9.68 -4.19
N ASN A 78 -6.05 -10.83 -4.77
CA ASN A 78 -5.85 -10.97 -6.21
C ASN A 78 -7.18 -11.34 -6.85
N PHE A 79 -7.51 -10.79 -8.01
CA PHE A 79 -8.74 -11.10 -8.74
C PHE A 79 -8.49 -11.95 -9.99
N PHE A 80 -7.29 -11.85 -10.58
CA PHE A 80 -6.89 -12.58 -11.78
C PHE A 80 -5.66 -13.47 -11.50
N PRO A 81 -5.60 -14.72 -12.02
CA PRO A 81 -6.62 -15.43 -12.80
C PRO A 81 -7.74 -16.07 -11.95
N LYS A 82 -7.58 -16.10 -10.62
CA LYS A 82 -8.62 -16.57 -9.68
C LYS A 82 -8.60 -15.67 -8.46
N LYS A 83 -9.78 -15.34 -7.95
CA LYS A 83 -9.95 -14.60 -6.70
C LYS A 83 -9.28 -15.37 -5.55
N ASP A 84 -8.31 -14.73 -4.91
CA ASP A 84 -7.63 -15.27 -3.74
C ASP A 84 -7.29 -14.13 -2.77
N VAL A 85 -7.28 -14.44 -1.47
CA VAL A 85 -6.97 -13.49 -0.41
C VAL A 85 -5.96 -14.14 0.52
N PHE A 86 -4.77 -13.54 0.60
CA PHE A 86 -3.78 -13.94 1.58
C PHE A 86 -3.43 -12.76 2.47
N SER A 87 -2.84 -13.07 3.62
CA SER A 87 -2.53 -12.07 4.64
C SER A 87 -1.27 -12.45 5.38
N LEU A 88 -0.39 -11.46 5.57
CA LEU A 88 0.90 -11.63 6.22
C LEU A 88 1.04 -10.59 7.34
N ALA A 89 1.82 -10.92 8.35
CA ALA A 89 2.30 -9.92 9.30
C ALA A 89 3.58 -9.29 8.73
N GLY A 90 3.94 -8.11 9.19
CA GLY A 90 5.22 -7.52 8.80
C GLY A 90 5.74 -6.46 9.75
N LYS A 91 6.99 -6.10 9.51
CA LYS A 91 7.68 -4.98 10.15
C LYS A 91 8.12 -3.99 9.10
N ILE A 92 8.01 -2.71 9.41
CA ILE A 92 8.47 -1.62 8.57
C ILE A 92 9.43 -0.75 9.35
N PHE A 93 10.49 -0.32 8.68
CA PHE A 93 11.46 0.62 9.19
C PHE A 93 11.67 1.68 8.13
N TYR A 94 11.47 2.94 8.49
CA TYR A 94 11.66 4.07 7.61
C TYR A 94 12.56 5.11 8.27
N ASP A 95 13.67 5.41 7.61
CA ASP A 95 14.59 6.46 8.03
C ASP A 95 14.41 7.71 7.18
N LYS A 96 13.77 8.73 7.77
CA LYS A 96 13.45 9.98 7.09
C LYS A 96 14.69 10.68 6.52
N PRO A 97 15.81 10.87 7.23
CA PRO A 97 16.96 11.58 6.67
C PRO A 97 17.49 10.95 5.38
N THR A 98 17.60 9.62 5.34
CA THR A 98 18.17 8.91 4.19
C THR A 98 17.13 8.50 3.15
N GLY A 99 15.84 8.50 3.50
CA GLY A 99 14.77 7.96 2.65
C GLY A 99 14.74 6.44 2.60
N LYS A 100 15.58 5.76 3.38
CA LYS A 100 15.65 4.31 3.37
C LYS A 100 14.43 3.68 4.02
N MET A 101 13.89 2.67 3.38
CA MET A 101 12.76 1.87 3.85
C MET A 101 13.12 0.39 3.80
N GLN A 102 12.78 -0.32 4.86
CA GLN A 102 12.86 -1.78 4.91
C GLN A 102 11.50 -2.32 5.34
N ILE A 103 10.95 -3.24 4.55
CA ILE A 103 9.72 -3.96 4.83
C ILE A 103 10.07 -5.43 4.93
N GLU A 104 9.75 -6.03 6.06
CA GLU A 104 9.91 -7.45 6.34
C GLU A 104 8.52 -8.08 6.40
N LEU A 105 8.25 -9.02 5.51
CA LEU A 105 7.06 -9.85 5.54
C LEU A 105 7.39 -11.09 6.36
N MET A 106 6.55 -11.38 7.35
CA MET A 106 6.73 -12.46 8.30
C MET A 106 5.60 -13.47 8.14
N ASP A 107 5.95 -14.75 8.23
CA ASP A 107 4.94 -15.80 8.39
C ASP A 107 4.17 -15.60 9.71
N LYS A 108 2.86 -15.85 9.67
CA LYS A 108 1.97 -15.66 10.81
C LYS A 108 2.16 -16.70 11.91
N LEU A 109 2.62 -17.90 11.59
CA LEU A 109 2.73 -18.99 12.56
C LEU A 109 4.02 -18.88 13.38
N PHE A 110 5.15 -18.65 12.71
CA PHE A 110 6.46 -18.68 13.37
C PHE A 110 7.13 -17.30 13.49
N GLY A 111 6.57 -16.26 12.88
CA GLY A 111 7.20 -14.93 12.85
C GLY A 111 8.54 -14.92 12.09
N ILE A 112 8.78 -15.90 11.22
CA ILE A 112 9.99 -15.96 10.41
C ILE A 112 9.82 -15.00 9.23
N SER A 113 10.80 -14.12 9.01
CA SER A 113 10.81 -13.22 7.85
C SER A 113 10.89 -14.06 6.57
N VAL A 114 9.82 -14.09 5.77
CA VAL A 114 9.73 -14.85 4.51
C VAL A 114 10.21 -14.04 3.30
N SER A 115 10.12 -12.72 3.38
CA SER A 115 10.62 -11.80 2.35
C SER A 115 11.01 -10.47 2.99
N LYS A 116 12.10 -9.89 2.50
CA LYS A 116 12.54 -8.55 2.88
C LYS A 116 12.70 -7.70 1.63
N VAL A 117 12.08 -6.53 1.65
CA VAL A 117 12.19 -5.49 0.63
C VAL A 117 12.92 -4.32 1.25
N PHE A 118 14.00 -3.89 0.61
CA PHE A 118 14.73 -2.68 0.95
C PHE A 118 14.61 -1.69 -0.20
N SER A 119 14.46 -0.40 0.12
CA SER A 119 14.58 0.68 -0.84
C SER A 119 15.29 1.88 -0.24
N ASP A 120 16.00 2.64 -1.08
CA ASP A 120 16.59 3.94 -0.78
C ASP A 120 15.87 5.11 -1.50
N GLY A 121 14.69 4.84 -2.07
CA GLY A 121 13.95 5.81 -2.88
C GLY A 121 14.32 5.81 -4.36
N GLN A 122 15.42 5.18 -4.75
CA GLN A 122 15.88 5.08 -6.16
C GLN A 122 15.96 3.64 -6.65
N THR A 123 16.35 2.72 -5.78
CA THR A 123 16.46 1.30 -6.04
C THR A 123 15.58 0.50 -5.10
N ILE A 124 15.21 -0.70 -5.53
CA ILE A 124 14.50 -1.70 -4.74
C ILE A 124 15.37 -2.95 -4.76
N ARG A 125 15.66 -3.50 -3.58
CA ARG A 125 16.34 -4.77 -3.41
C ARG A 125 15.43 -5.72 -2.66
N ILE A 126 15.30 -6.96 -3.14
CA ILE A 126 14.37 -7.96 -2.63
C ILE A 126 15.13 -9.26 -2.36
N LYS A 127 14.92 -9.83 -1.17
CA LYS A 127 15.40 -11.17 -0.82
C LYS A 127 14.25 -11.96 -0.23
N THR A 128 13.97 -13.11 -0.83
CA THR A 128 13.05 -14.10 -0.28
C THR A 128 13.85 -15.20 0.41
N VAL A 129 13.27 -15.86 1.41
CA VAL A 129 13.99 -16.94 2.14
C VAL A 129 14.36 -18.11 1.24
N SER A 130 13.57 -18.37 0.22
CA SER A 130 13.77 -19.50 -0.71
C SER A 130 14.84 -19.24 -1.78
N VAL A 131 15.40 -18.03 -1.86
CA VAL A 131 16.34 -17.65 -2.92
C VAL A 131 17.54 -16.93 -2.31
N ASP A 132 18.73 -17.50 -2.47
CA ASP A 132 19.97 -16.91 -1.94
C ASP A 132 20.37 -15.60 -2.64
N LYS A 133 19.86 -15.37 -3.85
CA LYS A 133 20.16 -14.18 -4.66
C LYS A 133 19.28 -13.00 -4.27
N ILE A 134 19.92 -11.85 -4.02
CA ILE A 134 19.24 -10.56 -3.91
C ILE A 134 18.87 -10.09 -5.32
N HIS A 135 17.58 -9.85 -5.55
CA HIS A 135 17.09 -9.20 -6.76
C HIS A 135 17.17 -7.68 -6.57
N GLU A 136 17.71 -6.97 -7.55
CA GLU A 136 17.84 -5.51 -7.53
C GLU A 136 17.22 -4.93 -8.81
N GLN A 137 16.42 -3.87 -8.63
CA GLN A 137 15.79 -3.13 -9.72
C GLN A 137 15.70 -1.65 -9.36
N THR A 138 15.46 -0.80 -10.35
CA THR A 138 15.11 0.62 -10.11
C THR A 138 13.76 0.73 -9.39
N MET A 139 13.46 1.91 -8.84
CA MET A 139 12.18 2.24 -8.22
C MET A 139 11.04 2.10 -9.23
N ASP A 140 10.50 0.90 -9.29
CA ASP A 140 9.55 0.42 -10.27
C ASP A 140 8.64 -0.64 -9.61
N ASP A 141 7.65 -1.15 -10.33
CA ASP A 141 6.74 -2.15 -9.80
C ASP A 141 7.48 -3.44 -9.45
N ILE A 142 7.10 -4.06 -8.34
CA ILE A 142 7.62 -5.37 -7.97
C ILE A 142 6.74 -6.42 -8.64
N VAL A 143 7.34 -7.21 -9.52
CA VAL A 143 6.68 -8.37 -10.14
C VAL A 143 7.06 -9.62 -9.35
N LEU A 144 6.11 -10.15 -8.59
CA LEU A 144 6.27 -11.40 -7.86
C LEU A 144 5.77 -12.55 -8.74
N SER A 145 6.63 -13.50 -9.06
CA SER A 145 6.23 -14.72 -9.77
C SER A 145 6.11 -15.87 -8.77
N ASP A 146 4.96 -16.51 -8.70
CA ASP A 146 4.79 -17.77 -7.99
C ASP A 146 5.44 -18.88 -8.81
N PRO A 147 6.55 -19.50 -8.33
CA PRO A 147 7.25 -20.54 -9.09
C PRO A 147 6.45 -21.84 -9.22
N SER A 148 5.47 -22.08 -8.33
CA SER A 148 4.65 -23.28 -8.35
C SER A 148 3.51 -23.19 -9.38
N THR A 149 2.96 -21.99 -9.59
CA THR A 149 1.83 -21.78 -10.50
C THR A 149 2.17 -20.93 -11.74
N GLY A 150 3.35 -20.34 -11.81
CA GLY A 150 3.74 -19.36 -12.84
C GLY A 150 2.96 -18.04 -12.79
N LYS A 151 2.21 -17.78 -11.71
CA LYS A 151 1.34 -16.60 -11.62
C LYS A 151 2.17 -15.38 -11.26
N GLN A 152 1.94 -14.27 -11.97
CA GLN A 152 2.58 -12.99 -11.67
C GLN A 152 1.63 -12.09 -10.88
N THR A 153 2.11 -11.53 -9.78
CA THR A 153 1.44 -10.47 -9.02
C THR A 153 2.27 -9.19 -9.17
N VAL A 154 1.65 -8.13 -9.68
CA VAL A 154 2.29 -6.82 -9.80
C VAL A 154 1.93 -5.98 -8.58
N VAL A 155 2.95 -5.49 -7.88
CA VAL A 155 2.82 -4.59 -6.74
C VAL A 155 3.35 -3.22 -7.16
N PRO A 156 2.54 -2.14 -7.13
CA PRO A 156 2.91 -0.81 -7.54
C PRO A 156 3.70 -0.15 -6.42
N PHE A 157 4.88 -0.69 -6.15
CA PHE A 157 5.71 -0.35 -5.01
C PHE A 157 6.04 1.14 -4.93
N PRO A 158 6.27 1.89 -6.03
CA PRO A 158 6.50 3.33 -5.93
C PRO A 158 5.32 4.05 -5.26
N VAL A 159 4.07 3.70 -5.61
CA VAL A 159 2.88 4.31 -5.00
C VAL A 159 2.84 4.04 -3.48
N ILE A 160 3.12 2.79 -3.09
CA ILE A 160 3.14 2.38 -1.67
C ILE A 160 4.28 3.09 -0.93
N TYR A 161 5.49 3.11 -1.48
CA TYR A 161 6.67 3.75 -0.90
C TYR A 161 6.43 5.25 -0.66
N TYR A 162 5.95 5.98 -1.65
CA TYR A 162 5.77 7.43 -1.55
C TYR A 162 4.65 7.82 -0.59
N LEU A 163 3.64 6.95 -0.41
CA LEU A 163 2.62 7.16 0.62
C LEU A 163 3.15 6.86 2.02
N LEU A 164 3.86 5.73 2.20
CA LEU A 164 4.39 5.30 3.50
C LEU A 164 5.58 6.14 3.98
N SER A 165 6.36 6.71 3.06
CA SER A 165 7.49 7.62 3.38
C SER A 165 7.06 9.09 3.43
N ASN A 166 5.97 9.43 2.75
CA ASN A 166 5.50 10.80 2.52
C ASN A 166 6.62 11.72 1.99
N ARG A 167 7.44 11.23 1.03
CA ARG A 167 8.51 11.97 0.35
C ARG A 167 8.11 12.37 -1.08
N ASN A 168 6.96 13.00 -1.22
CA ASN A 168 6.36 13.25 -2.54
C ASN A 168 6.92 14.55 -3.16
N ALA A 169 7.40 15.50 -2.36
CA ALA A 169 7.93 16.76 -2.85
C ALA A 169 9.08 16.59 -3.85
N GLU A 170 9.86 15.52 -3.74
CA GLU A 170 10.94 15.20 -4.69
C GLU A 170 10.43 14.89 -6.10
N LEU A 171 9.21 14.37 -6.20
CA LEU A 171 8.53 14.04 -7.46
C LEU A 171 7.91 15.27 -8.12
N PHE A 172 7.64 16.33 -7.35
CA PHE A 172 6.97 17.55 -7.80
C PHE A 172 7.91 18.50 -8.57
N LYS A 173 8.54 17.99 -9.64
CA LYS A 173 9.46 18.78 -10.47
C LYS A 173 8.66 19.83 -11.28
N PRO A 174 9.06 21.12 -11.28
CA PRO A 174 8.24 22.19 -11.86
C PRO A 174 7.87 22.02 -13.34
N GLN A 175 8.70 21.34 -14.12
CA GLN A 175 8.47 21.09 -15.56
C GLN A 175 7.37 20.06 -15.84
N TRP A 176 7.04 19.21 -14.86
CA TRP A 176 6.04 18.14 -14.99
C TRP A 176 4.83 18.37 -14.09
N THR A 177 4.87 19.39 -13.23
CA THR A 177 3.92 19.54 -12.14
C THR A 177 2.93 20.68 -12.41
N LEU A 178 1.66 20.33 -12.27
CA LEU A 178 0.52 21.21 -12.25
C LEU A 178 -0.18 21.08 -10.90
N VAL A 179 -0.81 22.15 -10.43
CA VAL A 179 -1.44 22.17 -9.11
C VAL A 179 -2.78 22.87 -9.14
N GLN A 180 -3.67 22.44 -8.27
CA GLN A 180 -4.93 23.11 -8.00
C GLN A 180 -5.08 23.21 -6.47
N PRO A 181 -4.58 24.30 -5.87
CA PRO A 181 -4.50 24.43 -4.41
C PRO A 181 -5.87 24.37 -3.73
N ASN A 182 -6.91 24.95 -4.34
CA ASN A 182 -8.26 25.01 -3.77
C ASN A 182 -8.91 23.62 -3.62
N ASP A 183 -8.60 22.71 -4.53
CA ASP A 183 -9.11 21.33 -4.51
C ASP A 183 -8.10 20.36 -3.88
N GLY A 184 -6.95 20.87 -3.41
CA GLY A 184 -5.90 20.07 -2.79
C GLY A 184 -5.18 19.13 -3.76
N ILE A 185 -5.05 19.46 -5.05
CA ILE A 185 -4.55 18.53 -6.08
C ILE A 185 -3.14 18.91 -6.54
N VAL A 186 -2.26 17.90 -6.63
CA VAL A 186 -1.00 17.98 -7.39
C VAL A 186 -1.05 16.95 -8.51
N LEU A 187 -0.73 17.37 -9.73
CA LEU A 187 -0.72 16.55 -10.92
C LEU A 187 0.69 16.54 -11.51
N VAL A 188 1.32 15.37 -11.59
CA VAL A 188 2.67 15.21 -12.16
C VAL A 188 2.56 14.39 -13.44
N ARG A 189 2.90 15.01 -14.57
CA ARG A 189 2.86 14.40 -15.91
C ARG A 189 4.27 14.16 -16.42
N LYS A 190 4.72 12.91 -16.30
CA LYS A 190 5.96 12.44 -16.92
C LYS A 190 5.62 11.77 -18.26
N PRO A 191 6.57 11.64 -19.19
CA PRO A 191 6.35 10.84 -20.40
C PRO A 191 5.87 9.43 -20.04
N GLY A 192 4.69 9.04 -20.53
CA GLY A 192 4.10 7.71 -20.30
C GLY A 192 3.47 7.48 -18.92
N GLU A 193 3.50 8.46 -18.01
CA GLU A 193 2.94 8.33 -16.66
C GLU A 193 2.28 9.61 -16.16
N GLU A 194 1.08 9.47 -15.61
CA GLU A 194 0.39 10.53 -14.89
C GLU A 194 0.20 10.12 -13.42
N TRP A 195 0.61 11.01 -12.51
CA TRP A 195 0.43 10.86 -11.07
C TRP A 195 -0.47 11.98 -10.56
N THR A 196 -1.46 11.66 -9.75
CA THR A 196 -2.34 12.65 -9.12
C THR A 196 -2.39 12.45 -7.62
N TYR A 197 -2.00 13.47 -6.88
CA TYR A 197 -1.98 13.48 -5.44
C TYR A 197 -3.13 14.34 -4.94
N TYR A 198 -3.92 13.77 -4.04
CA TYR A 198 -4.97 14.46 -3.31
C TYR A 198 -4.46 14.69 -1.89
N THR A 199 -4.32 15.96 -1.55
CA THR A 199 -3.80 16.42 -0.27
C THR A 199 -4.93 16.77 0.70
N ALA A 200 -4.59 16.78 1.97
CA ALA A 200 -5.36 17.29 3.09
C ALA A 200 -4.43 18.15 3.95
N GLU A 201 -4.97 18.78 4.99
CA GLU A 201 -4.21 19.68 5.88
C GLU A 201 -2.94 19.03 6.45
N ASN A 202 -2.99 17.72 6.75
CA ASN A 202 -1.90 16.99 7.39
C ASN A 202 -1.05 16.13 6.43
N GLY A 203 -1.22 16.27 5.11
CA GLY A 203 -0.41 15.55 4.13
C GLY A 203 -1.20 14.95 2.97
N ILE A 204 -0.70 13.85 2.40
CA ILE A 204 -1.31 13.22 1.23
C ILE A 204 -2.35 12.19 1.66
N ARG A 205 -3.60 12.39 1.23
CA ARG A 205 -4.72 11.48 1.50
C ARG A 205 -4.77 10.34 0.49
N SER A 206 -4.54 10.63 -0.79
CA SER A 206 -4.65 9.63 -1.85
C SER A 206 -3.70 9.93 -3.01
N VAL A 207 -3.21 8.88 -3.65
CA VAL A 207 -2.37 8.94 -4.84
C VAL A 207 -2.96 8.05 -5.91
N GLU A 208 -3.24 8.63 -7.06
CA GLU A 208 -3.57 7.92 -8.28
C GLU A 208 -2.37 7.90 -9.22
N TRP A 209 -2.17 6.78 -9.87
CA TRP A 209 -1.13 6.58 -10.85
C TRP A 209 -1.73 5.89 -12.08
N ASP A 210 -1.43 6.45 -13.25
CA ASP A 210 -1.90 5.98 -14.54
C ASP A 210 -0.69 5.84 -15.47
N SER A 211 -0.29 4.59 -15.77
CA SER A 211 0.92 4.30 -16.56
C SER A 211 0.57 3.63 -17.88
N SER A 212 0.90 4.30 -18.99
CA SER A 212 0.61 3.77 -20.33
C SER A 212 1.62 2.70 -20.73
N GLY A 213 2.87 2.83 -20.28
CA GLY A 213 3.91 1.85 -20.55
C GLY A 213 3.62 0.49 -19.91
N LYS A 214 2.99 0.49 -18.73
CA LYS A 214 2.65 -0.74 -17.98
C LYS A 214 1.21 -1.20 -18.15
N ASN A 215 0.38 -0.43 -18.86
CA ASN A 215 -1.02 -0.73 -19.08
C ASN A 215 -1.84 -0.94 -17.77
N VAL A 216 -1.51 -0.19 -16.71
CA VAL A 216 -2.18 -0.27 -15.40
C VAL A 216 -2.57 1.09 -14.84
N LYS A 217 -3.62 1.11 -14.02
CA LYS A 217 -3.96 2.23 -13.14
C LYS A 217 -3.98 1.74 -11.70
N ALA A 218 -3.43 2.53 -10.80
CA ALA A 218 -3.51 2.26 -9.37
C ALA A 218 -4.03 3.49 -8.63
N VAL A 219 -4.77 3.25 -7.57
CA VAL A 219 -5.11 4.28 -6.58
C VAL A 219 -4.76 3.74 -5.21
N THR A 220 -4.08 4.54 -4.39
CA THR A 220 -3.87 4.23 -2.98
C THR A 220 -4.45 5.34 -2.13
N SER A 221 -5.25 5.01 -1.13
CA SER A 221 -5.90 5.96 -0.23
C SER A 221 -5.63 5.61 1.23
N VAL A 222 -5.36 6.63 2.03
CA VAL A 222 -5.40 6.57 3.50
C VAL A 222 -6.87 6.46 3.93
N GLN A 223 -7.15 5.53 4.84
CA GLN A 223 -8.47 5.39 5.46
C GLN A 223 -8.51 6.18 6.77
N GLY A 224 -9.56 6.99 6.93
CA GLY A 224 -9.75 7.83 8.11
C GLY A 224 -8.94 9.14 8.09
N GLU A 225 -8.42 9.52 9.25
CA GLU A 225 -7.62 10.74 9.41
C GLU A 225 -6.25 10.60 8.73
N VAL A 226 -5.80 11.68 8.09
CA VAL A 226 -4.46 11.75 7.49
C VAL A 226 -3.45 12.00 8.61
N GLU A 227 -2.63 11.00 8.88
CA GLU A 227 -1.53 11.03 9.85
C GLU A 227 -0.30 10.31 9.29
N PHE A 228 0.85 10.51 9.91
CA PHE A 228 2.10 9.91 9.48
C PHE A 228 2.75 9.03 10.57
N PRO A 229 3.14 7.78 10.25
CA PRO A 229 2.72 7.02 9.07
C PRO A 229 1.19 6.78 9.08
N PRO A 230 0.57 6.49 7.92
CA PRO A 230 -0.85 6.19 7.87
C PRO A 230 -1.22 4.93 8.67
N LYS A 231 -2.34 4.98 9.43
CA LYS A 231 -2.89 3.82 10.15
C LYS A 231 -3.31 2.69 9.23
N THR A 232 -4.07 3.03 8.19
CA THR A 232 -4.58 2.06 7.21
C THR A 232 -4.48 2.68 5.82
N THR A 233 -3.92 1.93 4.87
CA THR A 233 -3.90 2.30 3.46
C THR A 233 -4.51 1.18 2.63
N ILE A 234 -5.33 1.54 1.66
CA ILE A 234 -5.87 0.61 0.68
C ILE A 234 -5.34 1.02 -0.69
N THR A 235 -4.82 0.06 -1.44
CA THR A 235 -4.43 0.20 -2.84
C THR A 235 -5.35 -0.66 -3.69
N ARG A 236 -5.86 -0.09 -4.78
CA ARG A 236 -6.57 -0.82 -5.84
C ARG A 236 -5.80 -0.67 -7.14
N ILE A 237 -5.64 -1.78 -7.86
CA ILE A 237 -4.96 -1.84 -9.14
C ILE A 237 -5.93 -2.39 -10.17
N VAL A 238 -6.07 -1.70 -11.30
CA VAL A 238 -6.91 -2.10 -12.42
C VAL A 238 -6.12 -2.11 -13.72
N SER A 239 -6.54 -2.95 -14.66
CA SER A 239 -6.05 -2.93 -16.04
C SER A 239 -6.52 -1.65 -16.76
N ARG A 240 -5.66 -1.04 -17.56
CA ARG A 240 -6.03 0.12 -18.38
C ARG A 240 -6.91 -0.24 -19.57
N THR A 241 -6.86 -1.50 -20.04
CA THR A 241 -7.56 -1.92 -21.26
C THR A 241 -9.06 -2.06 -21.04
N ASP A 242 -9.45 -2.63 -19.91
CA ASP A 242 -10.83 -3.02 -19.62
C ASP A 242 -11.32 -2.54 -18.25
N GLY A 243 -10.45 -1.94 -17.43
CA GLY A 243 -10.79 -1.50 -16.08
C GLY A 243 -10.96 -2.65 -15.08
N ALA A 244 -10.61 -3.88 -15.44
CA ALA A 244 -10.77 -5.03 -14.57
C ALA A 244 -9.82 -4.95 -13.36
N ASP A 245 -10.34 -5.25 -12.18
CA ASP A 245 -9.55 -5.36 -10.95
C ASP A 245 -8.46 -6.43 -11.12
N GLN A 246 -7.22 -6.04 -10.85
CA GLN A 246 -6.06 -6.93 -10.81
C GLN A 246 -5.83 -7.36 -9.37
N ASN A 247 -5.53 -6.40 -8.50
CA ASN A 247 -5.27 -6.65 -7.08
C ASN A 247 -5.83 -5.51 -6.20
N ARG A 248 -6.15 -5.84 -4.95
CA ARG A 248 -6.35 -4.89 -3.86
C ARG A 248 -5.40 -5.23 -2.72
N ILE A 249 -4.80 -4.21 -2.12
CA ILE A 249 -3.82 -4.36 -1.05
C ILE A 249 -4.27 -3.48 0.12
N GLU A 250 -4.40 -4.06 1.30
CA GLU A 250 -4.64 -3.33 2.55
C GLU A 250 -3.39 -3.46 3.42
N ILE A 251 -2.85 -2.34 3.89
CA ILE A 251 -1.79 -2.30 4.89
C ILE A 251 -2.37 -1.62 6.12
N LYS A 252 -2.35 -2.30 7.26
CA LYS A 252 -2.86 -1.80 8.54
C LYS A 252 -1.76 -1.83 9.59
N MET A 253 -1.34 -0.65 10.04
CA MET A 253 -0.38 -0.50 11.13
C MET A 253 -1.02 -0.93 12.46
N LYS A 254 -0.29 -1.74 13.23
CA LYS A 254 -0.68 -2.19 14.58
C LYS A 254 -0.02 -1.36 15.66
N LYS A 255 1.29 -1.20 15.54
CA LYS A 255 2.14 -0.52 16.51
C LYS A 255 3.13 0.33 15.74
N VAL A 256 3.27 1.58 16.14
CA VAL A 256 4.19 2.54 15.51
C VAL A 256 5.01 3.21 16.60
N SER A 257 6.31 3.30 16.37
CA SER A 257 7.25 4.10 17.15
C SER A 257 7.84 5.17 16.25
N ARG A 258 7.71 6.43 16.65
CA ARG A 258 8.25 7.59 15.92
C ARG A 258 9.58 7.99 16.55
N THR A 259 10.59 8.24 15.73
CA THR A 259 11.92 8.68 16.18
C THR A 259 12.51 9.68 15.20
N ASP A 260 13.45 10.51 15.63
CA ASP A 260 14.11 11.45 14.71
C ASP A 260 15.03 10.74 13.71
N ARG A 261 15.68 9.65 14.15
CA ARG A 261 16.55 8.77 13.35
C ARG A 261 16.48 7.33 13.85
N LEU A 262 16.76 6.37 12.97
CA LEU A 262 16.91 4.97 13.33
C LEU A 262 18.38 4.65 13.63
N ASN A 263 18.83 4.92 14.86
CA ASN A 263 20.25 4.84 15.25
C ASN A 263 20.82 3.40 15.34
N GLN A 264 20.01 2.36 15.14
CA GLN A 264 20.42 0.96 15.36
C GLN A 264 20.01 -0.01 14.25
N ILE A 265 19.46 0.48 13.13
CA ILE A 265 18.98 -0.40 12.06
C ILE A 265 20.02 -0.47 10.95
N VAL A 266 20.61 -1.65 10.78
CA VAL A 266 21.38 -1.98 9.58
C VAL A 266 20.37 -2.25 8.47
N PHE A 267 20.15 -1.25 7.63
CA PHE A 267 19.34 -1.38 6.43
C PHE A 267 20.04 -2.30 5.41
N GLY A 268 19.39 -3.40 5.03
CA GLY A 268 19.94 -4.35 4.07
C GLY A 268 19.66 -5.81 4.41
N PHE A 269 20.42 -6.70 3.75
CA PHE A 269 20.33 -8.16 3.84
C PHE A 269 21.51 -8.77 4.56
#